data_AF-A0A1G1DLX6-F1
#
_entry.id   AF-A0A1G1DLX6-F1
#
_cell.length_a   1.000
_cell.length_b   1.000
_cell.length_c   1.000
_cell.angle_alpha   90.00
_cell.angle_beta   90.00
_cell.angle_gamma   90.00
#
_symmetry.space_group_name_H-M   'P 1'
#
loop_
_entity.id
_entity.type
_entity.pdbx_description
1 polymer ?
#
loop_
_entity_poly.entity_id
_entity_poly.type
_entity_poly.pdbx_seq_one_letter_code
_entity_poly.pdbx_strand_id
1 'polypeptide(L)'
;MKFNQSARFLKDELQKSLEKVKECSGLFKKEGIKNYEIKELLEDIEKGLGNYASKIDKLIQFDEEKYTIVQFLNEVLKLEYNGIWDYNMYASSIKDPVLAGDLKKFGASEGMHALLVANMVKKLGGTPQFNPPEYRRKKKLSVKEMLEEHKKGEIEAIELLERGMKKFSDPEFQYFIGKIRLDEQEHLKEVEKLLKEYKDLQAMIEVTDYRWRDDYAGDEKDRPWIE
;
A
#
# COMPACT_ATOMS: atom_id res chain seq x y z
N MET A 1 7.59 -13.91 3.27
CA MET A 1 6.98 -14.26 4.58
C MET A 1 7.42 -15.66 5.01
N LYS A 2 7.68 -15.91 6.31
CA LYS A 2 8.09 -17.24 6.82
C LYS A 2 7.06 -18.34 6.53
N PHE A 3 5.77 -17.98 6.55
CA PHE A 3 4.67 -18.86 6.17
C PHE A 3 4.80 -19.33 4.71
N ASN A 4 4.93 -18.42 3.74
CA ASN A 4 5.07 -18.79 2.32
C ASN A 4 6.30 -19.66 2.07
N GLN A 5 7.40 -19.43 2.76
CA GLN A 5 8.57 -20.32 2.69
C GLN A 5 8.24 -21.74 3.19
N SER A 6 7.55 -21.86 4.32
CA SER A 6 7.13 -23.15 4.87
C SER A 6 6.08 -23.85 4.00
N ALA A 7 5.16 -23.09 3.42
CA ALA A 7 4.13 -23.60 2.51
C ALA A 7 4.74 -24.07 1.18
N ARG A 8 5.75 -23.36 0.65
CA ARG A 8 6.54 -23.81 -0.52
C ARG A 8 7.26 -25.12 -0.22
N PHE A 9 7.89 -25.24 0.94
CA PHE A 9 8.51 -26.51 1.36
C PHE A 9 7.50 -27.66 1.43
N LEU A 10 6.33 -27.43 2.03
CA LEU A 10 5.26 -28.44 2.07
C LEU A 10 4.79 -28.84 0.66
N LYS A 11 4.62 -27.89 -0.25
CA LYS A 11 4.29 -28.15 -1.65
C LYS A 11 5.36 -29.03 -2.31
N ASP A 12 6.64 -28.73 -2.09
CA ASP A 12 7.74 -29.49 -2.67
C ASP A 12 7.76 -30.95 -2.15
N GLU A 13 7.49 -31.16 -0.86
CA GLU A 13 7.36 -32.50 -0.28
C GLU A 13 6.17 -33.30 -0.84
N LEU A 14 5.03 -32.63 -1.11
CA LEU A 14 3.89 -33.25 -1.78
C LEU A 14 4.22 -33.62 -3.23
N GLN A 15 5.00 -32.80 -3.93
CA GLN A 15 5.44 -33.09 -5.29
C GLN A 15 6.42 -34.27 -5.35
N LYS A 16 7.39 -34.35 -4.44
CA LYS A 16 8.27 -35.51 -4.30
C LYS A 16 7.48 -36.79 -4.01
N SER A 17 6.48 -36.70 -3.14
CA SER A 17 5.59 -37.82 -2.82
C SER A 17 4.78 -38.25 -4.05
N LEU A 18 4.31 -37.31 -4.85
CA LEU A 18 3.60 -37.58 -6.11
C LEU A 18 4.49 -38.31 -7.13
N GLU A 19 5.76 -37.90 -7.25
CA GLU A 19 6.74 -38.59 -8.10
C GLU A 19 6.96 -40.04 -7.65
N LYS A 20 7.07 -40.27 -6.35
CA LYS A 20 7.21 -41.63 -5.78
C LYS A 20 5.99 -42.50 -6.03
N VAL A 21 4.80 -41.95 -5.92
CA VAL A 21 3.55 -42.68 -6.23
C VAL A 21 3.49 -43.03 -7.72
N LYS A 22 3.91 -42.12 -8.62
CA LYS A 22 4.01 -42.41 -10.06
C LYS A 22 5.03 -43.49 -10.37
N GLU A 23 6.17 -43.52 -9.67
CA GLU A 23 7.17 -44.58 -9.76
C GLU A 23 6.55 -45.94 -9.35
N CYS A 24 5.86 -45.99 -8.20
CA CYS A 24 5.13 -47.18 -7.75
C CYS A 24 4.06 -47.63 -8.77
N SER A 25 3.25 -46.72 -9.30
CA SER A 25 2.26 -46.99 -10.34
C SER A 25 2.90 -47.52 -11.64
N GLY A 26 4.08 -47.02 -11.99
CA GLY A 26 4.87 -47.50 -13.12
C GLY A 26 5.37 -48.94 -12.92
N LEU A 27 5.93 -49.23 -11.74
CA LEU A 27 6.37 -50.58 -11.37
C LEU A 27 5.19 -51.56 -11.28
N PHE A 28 4.07 -51.14 -10.68
CA PHE A 28 2.84 -51.94 -10.62
C PHE A 28 2.42 -52.45 -11.99
N LYS A 29 2.45 -51.56 -13.00
CA LYS A 29 2.14 -51.91 -14.39
C LYS A 29 3.22 -52.80 -15.01
N LYS A 30 4.50 -52.47 -14.82
CA LYS A 30 5.65 -53.18 -15.42
C LYS A 30 5.78 -54.62 -14.91
N GLU A 31 5.51 -54.85 -13.63
CA GLU A 31 5.58 -56.17 -13.00
C GLU A 31 4.32 -57.02 -13.20
N GLY A 32 3.28 -56.45 -13.85
CA GLY A 32 2.05 -57.18 -14.16
C GLY A 32 1.23 -57.56 -12.93
N ILE A 33 1.29 -56.75 -11.86
CA ILE A 33 0.56 -57.00 -10.62
C ILE A 33 -0.96 -56.88 -10.88
N LYS A 34 -1.74 -57.85 -10.38
CA LYS A 34 -3.20 -57.95 -10.58
C LYS A 34 -4.02 -57.67 -9.31
N ASN A 35 -3.51 -56.81 -8.42
CA ASN A 35 -4.23 -56.40 -7.22
C ASN A 35 -4.96 -55.06 -7.48
N TYR A 36 -6.28 -55.12 -7.60
CA TYR A 36 -7.11 -53.96 -7.90
C TYR A 36 -7.18 -52.94 -6.76
N GLU A 37 -7.14 -53.39 -5.50
CA GLU A 37 -7.17 -52.50 -4.33
C GLU A 37 -5.91 -51.63 -4.28
N ILE A 38 -4.74 -52.21 -4.56
CA ILE A 38 -3.47 -51.47 -4.64
C ILE A 38 -3.53 -50.44 -5.77
N LYS A 39 -4.09 -50.81 -6.93
CA LYS A 39 -4.23 -49.91 -8.06
C LYS A 39 -5.11 -48.70 -7.71
N GLU A 40 -6.28 -48.96 -7.14
CA GLU A 40 -7.23 -47.90 -6.74
C GLU A 40 -6.62 -46.98 -5.69
N LEU A 41 -5.95 -47.55 -4.67
CA LEU A 41 -5.24 -46.78 -3.66
C LEU A 41 -4.15 -45.87 -4.27
N LEU A 42 -3.35 -46.38 -5.21
CA LEU A 42 -2.32 -45.57 -5.88
C LEU A 42 -2.93 -44.42 -6.70
N GLU A 43 -4.02 -44.69 -7.43
CA GLU A 43 -4.75 -43.67 -8.20
C GLU A 43 -5.34 -42.58 -7.28
N ASP A 44 -5.92 -42.96 -6.15
CA ASP A 44 -6.47 -42.04 -5.16
C ASP A 44 -5.40 -41.18 -4.51
N ILE A 45 -4.26 -41.78 -4.12
CA ILE A 45 -3.14 -41.04 -3.55
C ILE A 45 -2.58 -40.06 -4.59
N GLU A 46 -2.38 -40.48 -5.83
CA GLU A 46 -1.86 -39.62 -6.91
C GLU A 46 -2.76 -38.38 -7.10
N LYS A 47 -4.07 -38.60 -7.21
CA LYS A 47 -5.08 -37.54 -7.36
C LYS A 47 -5.11 -36.63 -6.13
N GLY A 48 -5.07 -37.20 -4.94
CA GLY A 48 -5.07 -36.47 -3.66
C GLY A 48 -3.87 -35.54 -3.54
N LEU A 49 -2.66 -36.08 -3.73
CA LEU A 49 -1.41 -35.31 -3.65
C LEU A 49 -1.37 -34.18 -4.69
N GLY A 50 -1.75 -34.46 -5.94
CA GLY A 50 -1.82 -33.43 -6.98
C GLY A 50 -2.80 -32.30 -6.64
N ASN A 51 -3.96 -32.62 -6.09
CA ASN A 51 -4.96 -31.64 -5.65
C ASN A 51 -4.43 -30.78 -4.49
N TYR A 52 -3.83 -31.39 -3.47
CA TYR A 52 -3.28 -30.64 -2.33
C TYR A 52 -2.13 -29.72 -2.74
N ALA A 53 -1.20 -30.20 -3.56
CA ALA A 53 -0.11 -29.38 -4.07
C ALA A 53 -0.63 -28.17 -4.86
N SER A 54 -1.64 -28.35 -5.72
CA SER A 54 -2.27 -27.26 -6.47
C SER A 54 -2.98 -26.25 -5.57
N LYS A 55 -3.70 -26.72 -4.53
CA LYS A 55 -4.37 -25.83 -3.58
C LYS A 55 -3.38 -24.99 -2.78
N ILE A 56 -2.29 -25.59 -2.31
CA ILE A 56 -1.24 -24.87 -1.57
C ILE A 56 -0.58 -23.83 -2.47
N ASP A 57 -0.28 -24.17 -3.72
CA ASP A 57 0.29 -23.22 -4.69
C ASP A 57 -0.59 -21.99 -4.90
N LYS A 58 -1.90 -22.20 -5.08
CA LYS A 58 -2.88 -21.10 -5.20
C LYS A 58 -2.94 -20.23 -3.95
N LEU A 59 -2.90 -20.83 -2.77
CA LEU A 59 -2.91 -20.09 -1.50
C LEU A 59 -1.66 -19.24 -1.33
N ILE A 60 -0.48 -19.77 -1.68
CA ILE A 60 0.79 -19.04 -1.65
C ILE A 60 0.74 -17.85 -2.61
N GLN A 61 0.30 -18.07 -3.85
CA GLN A 61 0.20 -17.01 -4.86
C GLN A 61 -0.75 -15.89 -4.40
N PHE A 62 -1.92 -16.25 -3.86
CA PHE A 62 -2.88 -15.30 -3.33
C PHE A 62 -2.33 -14.48 -2.15
N ASP A 63 -1.59 -15.11 -1.24
CA ASP A 63 -0.94 -14.44 -0.12
C ASP A 63 0.19 -13.50 -0.59
N GLU A 64 0.97 -13.91 -1.58
CA GLU A 64 2.04 -13.10 -2.17
C GLU A 64 1.51 -11.87 -2.93
N GLU A 65 0.41 -12.02 -3.67
CA GLU A 65 -0.27 -10.91 -4.32
C GLU A 65 -0.78 -9.91 -3.29
N LYS A 66 -1.50 -10.38 -2.26
CA LYS A 66 -1.97 -9.54 -1.15
C LYS A 66 -0.84 -8.80 -0.46
N TYR A 67 0.25 -9.49 -0.16
CA TYR A 67 1.43 -8.88 0.45
C TYR A 67 2.01 -7.76 -0.43
N THR A 68 2.09 -7.99 -1.74
CA THR A 68 2.57 -7.00 -2.70
C THR A 68 1.65 -5.79 -2.78
N ILE A 69 0.33 -6.00 -2.73
CA ILE A 69 -0.66 -4.92 -2.65
C ILE A 69 -0.50 -4.13 -1.34
N VAL A 70 -0.34 -4.81 -0.20
CA VAL A 70 -0.12 -4.16 1.10
C VAL A 70 1.12 -3.29 1.09
N GLN A 71 2.23 -3.77 0.53
CA GLN A 71 3.46 -2.97 0.41
C GLN A 71 3.23 -1.72 -0.44
N PHE A 72 2.56 -1.87 -1.59
CA PHE A 72 2.19 -0.74 -2.44
C PHE A 72 1.31 0.28 -1.71
N LEU A 73 0.28 -0.19 -0.98
CA LEU A 73 -0.60 0.69 -0.23
C LEU A 73 0.12 1.41 0.91
N ASN A 74 1.14 0.81 1.52
CA ASN A 74 1.98 1.51 2.50
C ASN A 74 2.87 2.58 1.84
N GLU A 75 3.26 2.43 0.58
CA GLU A 75 3.90 3.52 -0.18
C GLU A 75 2.90 4.67 -0.42
N VAL A 76 1.66 4.36 -0.79
CA VAL A 76 0.59 5.36 -0.96
C VAL A 76 0.35 6.08 0.37
N LEU A 77 0.14 5.32 1.45
CA LEU A 77 -0.09 5.86 2.78
C LEU A 77 0.98 6.85 3.23
N LYS A 78 2.25 6.60 2.88
CA LYS A 78 3.34 7.52 3.16
C LYS A 78 3.16 8.88 2.46
N LEU A 79 2.72 8.90 1.19
CA LEU A 79 2.47 10.14 0.46
C LEU A 79 1.28 10.91 1.05
N GLU A 80 0.18 10.22 1.37
CA GLU A 80 -0.99 10.86 2.01
C GLU A 80 -0.59 11.53 3.34
N TYR A 81 0.18 10.83 4.19
CA TYR A 81 0.64 11.41 5.46
C TYR A 81 1.60 12.59 5.27
N ASN A 82 2.39 12.60 4.20
CA ASN A 82 3.19 13.77 3.83
C ASN A 82 2.27 14.96 3.50
N GLY A 83 1.26 14.73 2.64
CA GLY A 83 0.24 15.72 2.28
C GLY A 83 -0.48 16.28 3.50
N ILE A 84 -1.03 15.41 4.36
CA ILE A 84 -1.66 15.80 5.64
C ILE A 84 -0.75 16.71 6.44
N TRP A 85 0.51 16.32 6.63
CA TRP A 85 1.43 17.09 7.44
C TRP A 85 1.80 18.41 6.74
N ASP A 86 2.00 18.44 5.42
CA ASP A 86 2.43 19.63 4.65
C ASP A 86 1.32 20.68 4.63
N TYR A 87 0.14 20.28 4.19
CA TYR A 87 -1.01 21.17 4.05
C TYR A 87 -1.39 21.83 5.37
N ASN A 88 -1.47 21.06 6.46
CA ASN A 88 -1.84 21.60 7.77
C ASN A 88 -0.75 22.50 8.37
N MET A 89 0.53 22.16 8.19
CA MET A 89 1.65 22.96 8.67
C MET A 89 1.70 24.32 7.96
N TYR A 90 1.59 24.34 6.64
CA TYR A 90 1.61 25.60 5.87
C TYR A 90 0.34 26.41 6.06
N ALA A 91 -0.84 25.78 6.15
CA ALA A 91 -2.08 26.48 6.48
C ALA A 91 -2.02 27.22 7.82
N SER A 92 -1.29 26.67 8.78
CA SER A 92 -1.09 27.29 10.11
C SER A 92 -0.07 28.44 10.09
N SER A 93 0.77 28.49 9.06
CA SER A 93 1.88 29.46 8.94
C SER A 93 1.56 30.61 8.00
N ILE A 94 0.49 30.52 7.20
CA ILE A 94 0.12 31.51 6.19
C ILE A 94 -0.85 32.55 6.78
N LYS A 95 -0.63 33.82 6.44
CA LYS A 95 -1.47 34.93 6.94
C LYS A 95 -2.74 35.16 6.11
N ASP A 96 -2.73 34.78 4.84
CA ASP A 96 -3.90 34.89 3.96
C ASP A 96 -4.94 33.84 4.38
N PRO A 97 -6.11 34.25 4.92
CA PRO A 97 -7.10 33.31 5.42
C PRO A 97 -7.77 32.49 4.31
N VAL A 98 -7.80 32.99 3.07
CA VAL A 98 -8.39 32.27 1.93
C VAL A 98 -7.48 31.10 1.56
N LEU A 99 -6.20 31.38 1.31
CA LEU A 99 -5.21 30.35 1.01
C LEU A 99 -5.04 29.36 2.17
N ALA A 100 -5.03 29.83 3.41
CA ALA A 100 -5.03 28.96 4.59
C ALA A 100 -6.24 28.00 4.60
N GLY A 101 -7.41 28.50 4.20
CA GLY A 101 -8.64 27.72 4.10
C GLY A 101 -8.56 26.65 3.04
N ASP A 102 -8.01 26.96 1.86
CA ASP A 102 -7.85 25.98 0.78
C ASP A 102 -6.82 24.91 1.13
N LEU A 103 -5.67 25.28 1.73
CA LEU A 103 -4.70 24.31 2.24
C LEU A 103 -5.31 23.35 3.28
N LYS A 104 -6.16 23.84 4.19
CA LYS A 104 -6.87 22.96 5.15
C LYS A 104 -7.81 21.97 4.47
N LYS A 105 -8.46 22.35 3.37
CA LYS A 105 -9.34 21.45 2.63
C LYS A 105 -8.54 20.30 2.00
N PHE A 106 -7.40 20.61 1.38
CA PHE A 106 -6.49 19.56 0.89
C PHE A 106 -6.06 18.64 2.03
N GLY A 107 -5.53 19.18 3.13
CA GLY A 107 -5.10 18.36 4.27
C GLY A 107 -6.21 17.48 4.86
N ALA A 108 -7.48 17.91 4.80
CA ALA A 108 -8.62 17.07 5.19
C ALA A 108 -8.91 15.95 4.16
N SER A 109 -8.78 16.25 2.87
CA SER A 109 -8.90 15.29 1.77
C SER A 109 -7.85 14.18 1.88
N GLU A 110 -6.57 14.55 2.02
CA GLU A 110 -5.45 13.62 2.27
C GLU A 110 -5.70 12.75 3.51
N GLY A 111 -6.29 13.33 4.56
CA GLY A 111 -6.68 12.63 5.78
C GLY A 111 -7.70 11.52 5.51
N MET A 112 -8.66 11.77 4.63
CA MET A 112 -9.64 10.77 4.21
C MET A 112 -9.00 9.68 3.35
N HIS A 113 -8.12 10.04 2.41
CA HIS A 113 -7.37 9.07 1.60
C HIS A 113 -6.53 8.14 2.48
N ALA A 114 -5.75 8.69 3.42
CA ALA A 114 -4.94 7.91 4.36
C ALA A 114 -5.80 6.92 5.17
N LEU A 115 -6.97 7.35 5.63
CA LEU A 115 -7.91 6.48 6.35
C LEU A 115 -8.41 5.33 5.47
N LEU A 116 -8.80 5.63 4.23
CA LEU A 116 -9.26 4.64 3.25
C LEU A 116 -8.17 3.62 2.93
N VAL A 117 -6.94 4.08 2.70
CA VAL A 117 -5.76 3.25 2.44
C VAL A 117 -5.43 2.36 3.64
N ALA A 118 -5.39 2.92 4.85
CA ALA A 118 -5.13 2.16 6.07
C ALA A 118 -6.19 1.07 6.31
N ASN A 119 -7.46 1.36 6.04
CA ASN A 119 -8.53 0.37 6.14
C ASN A 119 -8.39 -0.73 5.09
N MET A 120 -8.00 -0.40 3.86
CA MET A 120 -7.74 -1.39 2.83
C MET A 120 -6.54 -2.29 3.19
N VAL A 121 -5.45 -1.73 3.72
CA VAL A 121 -4.31 -2.52 4.23
C VAL A 121 -4.77 -3.51 5.30
N LYS A 122 -5.57 -3.08 6.28
CA LYS A 122 -6.13 -3.96 7.32
C LYS A 122 -7.05 -5.04 6.73
N LYS A 123 -7.91 -4.68 5.77
CA LYS A 123 -8.81 -5.63 5.06
C LYS A 123 -8.01 -6.74 4.36
N LEU A 124 -6.83 -6.41 3.84
CA LEU A 124 -5.92 -7.36 3.21
C LEU A 124 -5.10 -8.19 4.20
N GLY A 125 -5.24 -7.95 5.50
CA GLY A 125 -4.50 -8.64 6.57
C GLY A 125 -3.12 -8.04 6.85
N GLY A 126 -2.83 -6.87 6.30
CA GLY A 126 -1.59 -6.13 6.55
C GLY A 126 -1.69 -5.18 7.75
N THR A 127 -0.53 -4.63 8.13
CA THR A 127 -0.43 -3.53 9.10
C THR A 127 -0.15 -2.24 8.35
N PRO A 128 -0.98 -1.19 8.51
CA PRO A 128 -0.69 0.13 7.95
C PRO A 128 0.64 0.65 8.51
N GLN A 129 1.53 1.07 7.62
CA GLN A 129 2.82 1.63 7.99
C GLN A 129 3.03 2.92 7.21
N PHE A 130 3.29 4.00 7.94
CA PHE A 130 3.82 5.23 7.38
C PHE A 130 5.04 5.58 8.23
N ASN A 131 6.22 5.61 7.62
CA ASN A 131 7.37 6.22 8.27
C ASN A 131 7.29 7.71 7.99
N PRO A 132 7.03 8.55 9.00
CA PRO A 132 7.08 9.99 8.80
C PRO A 132 8.47 10.33 8.28
N PRO A 133 8.57 11.16 7.25
CA PRO A 133 9.87 11.44 6.68
C PRO A 133 10.77 12.17 7.67
N GLU A 134 12.06 11.81 7.66
CA GLU A 134 13.11 12.50 8.43
C GLU A 134 13.31 13.96 8.00
N TYR A 135 12.81 14.35 6.82
CA TYR A 135 13.09 15.66 6.25
C TYR A 135 12.35 16.77 6.98
N ARG A 136 13.12 17.48 7.81
CA ARG A 136 12.87 18.87 8.21
C ARG A 136 12.59 19.70 6.97
N ARG A 137 11.33 20.04 6.80
CA ARG A 137 10.84 20.98 5.78
C ARG A 137 11.51 22.33 5.96
N LYS A 138 11.65 23.06 4.85
CA LYS A 138 12.30 24.37 4.84
C LYS A 138 11.58 25.27 5.84
N LYS A 139 12.33 25.81 6.81
CA LYS A 139 11.79 26.75 7.81
C LYS A 139 11.28 28.04 7.18
N LYS A 140 11.72 28.34 5.94
CA LYS A 140 11.39 29.55 5.22
C LYS A 140 11.33 29.27 3.72
N LEU A 141 10.21 29.61 3.10
CA LEU A 141 9.92 29.43 1.68
C LEU A 141 8.88 30.45 1.24
N SER A 142 8.90 30.87 -0.03
CA SER A 142 7.83 31.70 -0.59
C SER A 142 6.55 30.89 -0.80
N VAL A 143 5.41 31.58 -0.89
CA VAL A 143 4.12 30.94 -1.23
C VAL A 143 4.21 30.18 -2.54
N LYS A 144 4.92 30.73 -3.54
CA LYS A 144 5.15 30.06 -4.82
C LYS A 144 5.92 28.75 -4.66
N GLU A 145 7.06 28.78 -3.96
CA GLU A 145 7.86 27.57 -3.72
C GLU A 145 7.08 26.50 -2.96
N MET A 146 6.25 26.91 -1.98
CA MET A 146 5.37 26.01 -1.22
C MET A 146 4.36 25.31 -2.14
N LEU A 147 3.68 26.07 -2.99
CA LEU A 147 2.72 25.50 -3.94
C LEU A 147 3.39 24.64 -5.02
N GLU A 148 4.62 24.96 -5.43
CA GLU A 148 5.43 24.11 -6.32
C GLU A 148 5.81 22.79 -5.64
N GLU A 149 6.13 22.80 -4.34
CA GLU A 149 6.37 21.60 -3.55
C GLU A 149 5.11 20.72 -3.46
N HIS A 150 3.93 21.31 -3.19
CA HIS A 150 2.66 20.57 -3.22
C HIS A 150 2.36 19.99 -4.60
N LYS A 151 2.48 20.79 -5.67
CA LYS A 151 2.28 20.32 -7.04
C LYS A 151 3.13 19.09 -7.34
N LYS A 152 4.39 19.08 -6.88
CA LYS A 152 5.27 17.93 -7.04
C LYS A 152 4.75 16.70 -6.26
N GLY A 153 4.28 16.90 -5.03
CA GLY A 153 3.65 15.84 -4.23
C GLY A 153 2.44 15.21 -4.94
N GLU A 154 1.55 16.03 -5.49
CA GLU A 154 0.37 15.56 -6.24
C GLU A 154 0.78 14.70 -7.44
N ILE A 155 1.79 15.15 -8.20
CA ILE A 155 2.31 14.40 -9.35
C ILE A 155 2.89 13.05 -8.90
N GLU A 156 3.69 13.02 -7.83
CA GLU A 156 4.26 11.78 -7.30
C GLU A 156 3.18 10.79 -6.85
N ALA A 157 2.11 11.28 -6.22
CA ALA A 157 0.96 10.46 -5.82
C ALA A 157 0.22 9.88 -7.03
N ILE A 158 -0.09 10.70 -8.04
CA ILE A 158 -0.74 10.26 -9.28
C ILE A 158 0.12 9.20 -9.99
N GLU A 159 1.43 9.42 -10.13
CA GLU A 159 2.34 8.47 -10.77
C GLU A 159 2.40 7.13 -10.02
N LEU A 160 2.44 7.16 -8.69
CA LEU A 160 2.38 5.94 -7.87
C LEU A 160 1.06 5.19 -8.10
N LEU A 161 -0.07 5.89 -8.07
CA LEU A 161 -1.39 5.28 -8.27
C LEU A 161 -1.55 4.72 -9.69
N GLU A 162 -1.03 5.39 -10.71
CA GLU A 162 -0.97 4.87 -12.09
C GLU A 162 -0.11 3.61 -12.21
N ARG A 163 1.02 3.53 -11.51
CA ARG A 163 1.82 2.30 -11.45
C ARG A 163 1.02 1.17 -10.81
N GLY A 164 0.25 1.47 -9.76
CA GLY A 164 -0.68 0.52 -9.14
C GLY A 164 -1.71 -0.01 -10.14
N MET A 165 -2.38 0.88 -10.88
CA MET A 165 -3.38 0.51 -11.89
C MET A 165 -2.82 -0.40 -13.00
N LYS A 166 -1.55 -0.20 -13.38
CA LYS A 166 -0.88 -1.03 -14.40
C LYS A 166 -0.41 -2.37 -13.84
N LYS A 167 -0.03 -2.43 -12.57
CA LYS A 167 0.59 -3.60 -11.93
C LYS A 167 -0.45 -4.63 -11.46
N PHE A 168 -1.57 -4.17 -10.91
CA PHE A 168 -2.56 -5.02 -10.27
C PHE A 168 -3.83 -5.09 -11.11
N SER A 169 -4.33 -6.31 -11.35
CA SER A 169 -5.51 -6.56 -12.19
C SER A 169 -6.80 -6.80 -11.40
N ASP A 170 -6.75 -6.86 -10.07
CA ASP A 170 -7.93 -7.04 -9.24
C ASP A 170 -8.91 -5.85 -9.42
N PRO A 171 -10.15 -6.08 -9.90
CA PRO A 171 -11.07 -4.99 -10.22
C PRO A 171 -11.50 -4.16 -9.02
N GLU A 172 -11.67 -4.78 -7.84
CA GLU A 172 -12.05 -4.07 -6.62
C GLU A 172 -10.93 -3.12 -6.19
N PHE A 173 -9.69 -3.61 -6.25
CA PHE A 173 -8.50 -2.84 -5.95
C PHE A 173 -8.26 -1.71 -6.95
N GLN A 174 -8.41 -1.96 -8.26
CA GLN A 174 -8.30 -0.93 -9.29
C GLN A 174 -9.36 0.17 -9.12
N TYR A 175 -10.60 -0.21 -8.80
CA TYR A 175 -11.64 0.77 -8.50
C TYR A 175 -11.31 1.61 -7.26
N PHE A 176 -10.79 0.96 -6.21
CA PHE A 176 -10.38 1.62 -4.99
C PHE A 176 -9.28 2.68 -5.21
N ILE A 177 -8.13 2.29 -5.78
CA ILE A 177 -7.03 3.25 -6.04
C ILE A 177 -7.39 4.25 -7.15
N GLY A 178 -8.28 3.87 -8.06
CA GLY A 178 -8.77 4.73 -9.13
C GLY A 178 -9.56 5.93 -8.62
N LYS A 179 -10.28 5.80 -7.49
CA LYS A 179 -10.95 6.94 -6.85
C LYS A 179 -9.95 7.94 -6.30
N ILE A 180 -9.02 7.48 -5.47
CA ILE A 180 -7.97 8.31 -4.88
C ILE A 180 -7.21 9.04 -6.01
N ARG A 181 -6.85 8.32 -7.09
CA ARG A 181 -6.17 8.94 -8.24
C ARG A 181 -6.98 10.07 -8.88
N LEU A 182 -8.30 9.95 -8.99
CA LEU A 182 -9.14 11.01 -9.54
C LEU A 182 -9.15 12.23 -8.62
N ASP A 183 -9.21 12.00 -7.31
CA ASP A 183 -9.16 13.07 -6.32
C ASP A 183 -7.80 13.80 -6.38
N GLU A 184 -6.67 13.09 -6.47
CA GLU A 184 -5.35 13.72 -6.67
C GLU A 184 -5.22 14.50 -7.98
N GLN A 185 -5.87 14.03 -9.06
CA GLN A 185 -5.91 14.75 -10.32
C GLN A 185 -6.69 16.07 -10.21
N GLU A 186 -7.73 16.12 -9.37
CA GLU A 186 -8.44 17.35 -9.06
C GLU A 186 -7.60 18.26 -8.15
N HIS A 187 -6.95 17.70 -7.11
CA HIS A 187 -6.02 18.46 -6.26
C HIS A 187 -4.92 19.14 -7.08
N LEU A 188 -4.29 18.42 -8.01
CA LEU A 188 -3.28 18.98 -8.92
C LEU A 188 -3.82 20.18 -9.71
N LYS A 189 -5.03 20.10 -10.25
CA LYS A 189 -5.65 21.23 -10.99
C LYS A 189 -5.89 22.43 -10.08
N GLU A 190 -6.35 22.20 -8.86
CA GLU A 190 -6.58 23.26 -7.88
C GLU A 190 -5.27 23.93 -7.45
N VAL A 191 -4.21 23.15 -7.18
CA VAL A 191 -2.87 23.67 -6.88
C VAL A 191 -2.32 24.48 -8.06
N GLU A 192 -2.50 24.01 -9.30
CA GLU A 192 -2.10 24.77 -10.49
C GLU A 192 -2.86 26.08 -10.68
N LYS A 193 -4.14 26.12 -10.26
CA LYS A 193 -4.93 27.34 -10.23
C LYS A 193 -4.38 28.32 -9.19
N LEU A 194 -4.12 27.83 -7.96
CA LEU A 194 -3.51 28.63 -6.90
C LEU A 194 -2.14 29.19 -7.33
N LEU A 195 -1.29 28.40 -7.99
CA LEU A 195 -0.01 28.86 -8.53
C LEU A 195 -0.16 30.04 -9.51
N LYS A 196 -1.22 30.05 -10.32
CA LYS A 196 -1.51 31.15 -11.25
C LYS A 196 -2.00 32.40 -10.53
N GLU A 197 -2.86 32.23 -9.53
CA GLU A 197 -3.43 33.32 -8.72
C GLU A 197 -2.36 34.00 -7.86
N TYR A 198 -1.45 33.21 -7.29
CA TYR A 198 -0.40 33.68 -6.37
C TYR A 198 0.96 33.86 -7.04
N LYS A 199 1.04 33.85 -8.38
CA LYS A 199 2.30 33.86 -9.16
C LYS A 199 3.24 35.04 -8.83
N ASP A 200 2.66 36.19 -8.51
CA ASP A 200 3.39 37.45 -8.27
C ASP A 200 3.57 37.72 -6.76
N LEU A 201 3.06 36.85 -5.89
CA LEU A 201 3.13 37.02 -4.44
C LEU A 201 4.51 36.60 -3.91
N GLN A 202 5.30 37.58 -3.47
CA GLN A 202 6.61 37.35 -2.83
C GLN A 202 6.52 37.14 -1.31
N ALA A 203 5.35 36.77 -0.79
CA ALA A 203 5.17 36.54 0.63
C ALA A 203 6.00 35.33 1.08
N MET A 204 6.79 35.52 2.12
CA MET A 204 7.55 34.45 2.76
C MET A 204 6.71 33.81 3.86
N ILE A 205 6.66 32.48 3.83
CA ILE A 205 6.13 31.64 4.89
C ILE A 205 7.30 31.31 5.81
N GLU A 206 7.16 31.59 7.10
CA GLU A 206 8.09 31.11 8.12
C GLU A 206 7.35 30.07 8.95
N VAL A 207 7.81 28.81 8.85
CA VAL A 207 7.29 27.72 9.67
C VAL A 207 7.91 27.88 11.05
N THR A 208 7.17 28.49 11.98
CA THR A 208 7.52 28.45 13.41
C THR A 208 7.38 27.03 13.90
N ASP A 209 8.34 26.51 14.67
CA ASP A 209 8.41 25.12 15.18
C ASP A 209 7.03 24.47 15.30
N TYR A 210 6.61 23.78 14.23
CA TYR A 210 5.33 23.10 14.20
C TYR A 210 5.49 21.85 15.04
N ARG A 211 5.23 22.00 16.34
CA ARG A 211 5.02 20.85 17.23
C ARG A 211 3.59 20.40 16.97
N TRP A 212 3.44 19.22 16.38
CA TRP A 212 2.13 18.60 16.29
C TRP A 212 1.59 18.36 17.71
N ARG A 213 0.75 19.29 18.13
CA ARG A 213 -0.19 19.08 19.22
C ARG A 213 -1.33 18.29 18.61
N ASP A 214 -1.29 17.00 18.82
CA ASP A 214 -2.53 16.26 18.80
C ASP A 214 -3.25 16.57 20.10
N ASP A 215 -4.33 17.31 19.96
CA ASP A 215 -5.19 17.71 21.07
C ASP A 215 -5.77 16.48 21.80
N TYR A 216 -5.68 15.28 21.21
CA TYR A 216 -6.08 14.00 21.79
C TYR A 216 -4.91 13.11 22.27
N ALA A 217 -3.66 13.32 21.84
CA ALA A 217 -2.52 12.47 22.24
C ALA A 217 -1.69 13.01 23.42
N GLY A 218 -2.18 14.03 24.13
CA GLY A 218 -1.51 14.58 25.32
C GLY A 218 -0.13 15.18 25.04
N ASP A 219 0.61 15.47 26.11
CA ASP A 219 1.99 15.96 25.99
C ASP A 219 2.89 14.90 25.36
N GLU A 220 3.87 15.35 24.58
CA GLU A 220 4.78 14.49 23.80
C GLU A 220 5.53 13.45 24.66
N LYS A 221 5.69 13.73 25.96
CA LYS A 221 6.32 12.89 26.99
C LYS A 221 5.45 11.70 27.40
N ASP A 222 4.14 11.79 27.16
CA ASP A 222 3.15 10.81 27.59
C ASP A 222 2.78 9.85 26.44
N ARG A 223 3.47 9.95 25.30
CA ARG A 223 3.20 9.13 24.11
C ARG A 223 3.97 7.80 24.19
N PRO A 224 3.30 6.64 24.17
CA PRO A 224 3.92 5.35 24.50
C PRO A 224 4.85 4.73 23.43
N TRP A 225 5.22 5.50 22.40
CA TRP A 225 6.06 5.06 21.27
C TRP A 225 7.26 5.97 21.00
N ILE A 226 7.52 6.94 21.88
CA ILE A 226 8.78 7.67 21.90
C ILE A 226 9.62 7.03 23.01
N GLU A 227 10.62 6.24 22.62
CA GLU A 227 11.66 5.73 23.55
C GLU A 227 12.51 6.88 24.10
#